data_AF-A0A0F9I125-F1
#
_entry.id   AF-A0A0F9I125-F1
#
_cell.length_a   1.000
_cell.length_b   1.000
_cell.length_c   1.000
_cell.angle_alpha   90.00
_cell.angle_beta   90.00
_cell.angle_gamma   90.00
#
_symmetry.space_group_name_H-M   'P 1'
#
loop_
_entity.id
_entity.type
_entity.pdbx_description
1 polymer ?
#
loop_
_entity_poly.entity_id
_entity_poly.type
_entity_poly.pdbx_seq_one_letter_code
_entity_poly.pdbx_strand_id
1 'polypeptide(L)'
;MFSGKGKLTLDCLLNTISGVEPADGILVFITVNDVSKVDKSLGIPNENEISTRPGRLDKMLVFGVMLEECRTALAELILSDCTHLINETVKAGENETGAQFSKRCSDIALREFWKK
;
A
#
# COMPACT_ATOMS: atom_id res chain seq x y z
N MET A 1 -8.37 26.23 -32.79
CA MET A 1 -8.33 26.75 -31.40
C MET A 1 -8.69 25.59 -30.48
N PHE A 2 -7.70 24.88 -29.95
CA PHE A 2 -7.95 23.76 -29.04
C PHE A 2 -8.48 24.33 -27.73
N SER A 3 -9.80 24.21 -27.52
CA SER A 3 -10.46 24.49 -26.25
C SER A 3 -9.93 23.50 -25.22
N GLY A 4 -8.85 23.89 -24.54
CA GLY A 4 -8.15 23.06 -23.56
C GLY A 4 -9.07 22.73 -22.40
N LYS A 5 -9.48 21.47 -22.30
CA LYS A 5 -9.97 20.89 -21.04
C LYS A 5 -8.94 21.23 -19.96
N GLY A 6 -9.37 21.95 -18.93
CA GLY A 6 -8.50 22.45 -17.87
C GLY A 6 -7.57 21.34 -17.37
N LYS A 7 -6.26 21.55 -17.53
CA LYS A 7 -5.27 20.61 -17.01
C LYS A 7 -5.27 20.79 -15.49
N LEU A 8 -5.76 19.79 -14.78
CA LEU A 8 -5.53 19.69 -13.34
C LEU A 8 -4.02 19.58 -13.13
N THR A 9 -3.47 20.55 -12.41
CA THR A 9 -2.05 20.58 -12.04
C THR A 9 -1.89 20.17 -10.59
N LEU A 10 -0.66 19.78 -10.21
CA LEU A 10 -0.33 19.49 -8.82
C LEU A 10 -0.64 20.69 -7.91
N ASP A 11 -0.44 21.92 -8.38
CA ASP A 11 -0.75 23.14 -7.62
C ASP A 11 -2.23 23.24 -7.25
N CYS A 12 -3.13 22.79 -8.12
CA CYS A 12 -4.56 22.75 -7.83
C CYS A 12 -4.85 21.79 -6.67
N LEU A 13 -4.24 20.60 -6.68
CA LEU A 13 -4.34 19.62 -5.59
C LEU A 13 -3.75 20.15 -4.27
N LEU A 14 -2.59 20.80 -4.32
CA LEU A 14 -1.97 21.36 -3.10
C LEU A 14 -2.83 22.45 -2.48
N ASN A 15 -3.49 23.25 -3.32
CA ASN A 15 -4.39 24.30 -2.85
C ASN A 15 -5.67 23.74 -2.24
N THR A 16 -6.20 22.63 -2.74
CA THR A 16 -7.38 21.99 -2.15
C THR A 16 -7.07 21.24 -0.85
N ILE A 17 -5.84 20.76 -0.69
CA ILE A 17 -5.43 20.08 0.56
C ILE A 17 -5.18 21.09 1.69
N SER A 18 -4.44 22.18 1.43
CA SER A 18 -4.03 23.11 2.51
C SER A 18 -3.83 24.56 2.05
N GLY A 19 -4.50 24.98 0.98
CA GLY A 19 -4.32 26.29 0.35
C GLY A 19 -5.31 27.34 0.82
N VAL A 20 -5.63 28.28 -0.10
CA VAL A 20 -6.55 29.39 0.14
C VAL A 20 -8.00 28.92 0.29
N GLU A 21 -8.37 27.87 -0.43
CA GLU A 21 -9.68 27.22 -0.37
C GLU A 21 -9.48 25.73 -0.06
N PRO A 22 -9.18 25.38 1.22
CA PRO A 22 -9.03 23.99 1.61
C PRO A 22 -10.39 23.29 1.61
N ALA A 23 -10.38 22.00 1.27
CA ALA A 23 -11.56 21.16 1.35
C ALA A 23 -11.58 20.41 2.69
N ASP A 24 -12.44 20.86 3.60
CA ASP A 24 -12.55 20.28 4.94
C ASP A 24 -13.31 18.94 4.94
N GLY A 25 -13.01 18.09 5.93
CA GLY A 25 -13.68 16.79 6.11
C GLY A 25 -13.25 15.70 5.12
N ILE A 26 -12.18 15.93 4.36
CA ILE A 26 -11.62 14.97 3.40
C ILE A 26 -10.40 14.27 3.99
N LEU A 27 -10.40 12.94 3.98
CA LEU A 27 -9.24 12.13 4.27
C LEU A 27 -8.54 11.73 2.96
N VAL A 28 -7.28 12.12 2.80
CA VAL A 28 -6.51 11.89 1.57
C VAL A 28 -5.53 10.74 1.77
N PHE A 29 -5.60 9.74 0.89
CA PHE A 29 -4.60 8.68 0.77
C PHE A 29 -3.82 8.86 -0.54
N ILE A 30 -2.49 8.89 -0.43
CA ILE A 30 -1.59 8.91 -1.59
C ILE A 30 -0.72 7.66 -1.51
N THR A 31 -0.79 6.82 -2.54
CA THR A 31 0.03 5.61 -2.65
C THR A 31 1.10 5.83 -3.71
N VAL A 32 2.37 5.58 -3.35
CA VAL A 32 3.49 5.68 -4.28
C VAL A 32 4.37 4.45 -4.17
N ASN A 33 4.86 3.97 -5.31
CA ASN A 33 5.84 2.88 -5.35
C ASN A 33 7.27 3.38 -5.11
N ASP A 34 7.52 4.66 -5.39
CA ASP A 34 8.84 5.29 -5.30
C ASP A 34 8.69 6.69 -4.71
N VAL A 35 9.07 6.82 -3.44
CA VAL A 35 8.96 8.09 -2.69
C VAL A 35 9.87 9.18 -3.26
N SER A 36 10.96 8.83 -3.95
CA SER A 36 11.89 9.81 -4.52
C SER A 36 11.27 10.66 -5.63
N LYS A 37 10.17 10.17 -6.24
CA LYS A 37 9.41 10.86 -7.28
C LYS A 37 8.29 11.74 -6.75
N VAL A 38 8.06 11.73 -5.43
CA VAL A 38 7.06 12.58 -4.79
C VAL A 38 7.57 14.02 -4.74
N ASP A 39 6.71 14.95 -5.14
CA ASP A 39 7.03 16.37 -5.07
C ASP A 39 7.20 16.81 -3.61
N LYS A 40 8.28 17.54 -3.32
CA LYS A 40 8.62 18.01 -1.97
C LYS A 40 7.52 18.89 -1.34
N SER A 41 6.68 19.51 -2.15
CA SER A 41 5.57 20.35 -1.71
C SER A 41 4.41 19.58 -1.08
N LEU A 42 4.24 18.28 -1.38
CA LEU A 42 3.26 17.42 -0.70
C LEU A 42 3.67 17.12 0.75
N GLY A 43 4.96 17.29 1.05
CA GLY A 43 5.57 16.83 2.29
C GLY A 43 6.29 15.50 2.04
N ILE A 44 7.59 15.50 2.29
CA ILE A 44 8.39 14.28 2.35
C ILE A 44 8.66 14.00 3.83
N PRO A 45 8.56 12.74 4.29
CA PRO A 45 8.86 12.40 5.67
C PRO A 45 10.35 12.59 5.96
N ASN A 46 10.63 13.07 7.17
CA ASN A 46 11.98 13.00 7.73
C ASN A 46 12.24 11.61 8.34
N GLU A 47 13.46 11.37 8.83
CA GLU A 47 13.88 10.11 9.45
C GLU A 47 13.02 9.69 10.67
N ASN A 48 12.21 10.61 11.23
CA ASN A 48 11.33 10.37 12.37
C ASN A 48 9.85 10.19 11.96
N GLU A 49 9.55 9.92 10.68
CA GLU A 49 8.20 9.74 10.14
C GLU A 49 7.28 10.97 10.29
N ILE A 50 7.87 12.14 10.61
CA ILE A 50 7.15 13.40 10.70
C ILE A 50 7.22 14.08 9.33
N SER A 51 6.07 14.45 8.80
CA SER A 51 5.99 15.18 7.54
C SER A 51 6.67 16.54 7.64
N THR A 52 7.44 16.88 6.61
CA THR A 52 8.03 18.23 6.47
C THR A 52 6.99 19.33 6.26
N ARG A 53 5.72 18.98 5.95
CA ARG A 53 4.60 19.92 5.79
C ARG A 53 3.33 19.38 6.48
N PRO A 54 3.19 19.61 7.79
CA PRO A 54 1.97 19.28 8.54
C PRO A 54 0.74 19.95 7.91
N GLY A 55 -0.39 19.22 7.83
CA GLY A 55 -1.62 19.70 7.19
C GLY A 55 -1.75 19.39 5.70
N ARG A 56 -0.79 18.69 5.09
CA ARG A 56 -0.93 18.12 3.73
C ARG A 56 -0.89 16.60 3.73
N LEU A 57 0.22 16.07 4.20
CA LEU A 57 0.41 14.65 4.48
C LEU A 57 0.84 14.55 5.93
N ASP A 58 -0.01 13.98 6.79
CA ASP A 58 0.28 13.92 8.23
C ASP A 58 0.99 12.63 8.64
N LYS A 59 0.82 11.57 7.85
CA LYS A 59 1.35 10.23 8.12
C LYS A 59 1.93 9.61 6.86
N MET A 60 2.98 8.82 7.03
CA MET A 60 3.51 7.93 6.00
C MET A 60 3.47 6.50 6.53
N LEU A 61 3.05 5.57 5.70
CA LEU A 61 3.11 4.13 5.97
C LEU A 61 3.98 3.48 4.90
N VAL A 62 4.97 2.69 5.33
CA VAL A 62 5.86 1.95 4.43
C VAL A 62 5.50 0.47 4.49
N PHE A 63 5.19 -0.10 3.33
CA PHE A 63 4.90 -1.53 3.19
C PHE A 63 6.15 -2.27 2.73
N GLY A 64 6.70 -3.10 3.62
CA GLY A 64 7.90 -3.89 3.38
C GLY A 64 7.61 -5.38 3.21
N VAL A 65 8.62 -6.18 3.56
CA VAL A 65 8.49 -7.63 3.73
C VAL A 65 7.42 -7.93 4.78
N MET A 66 6.63 -8.96 4.53
CA MET A 66 5.59 -9.36 5.46
C MET A 66 6.18 -10.06 6.68
N LEU A 67 5.76 -9.66 7.88
CA LEU A 67 6.13 -10.35 9.13
C LEU A 67 5.51 -11.76 9.19
N GLU A 68 6.09 -12.62 10.01
CA GLU A 68 5.62 -14.01 10.14
C GLU A 68 4.17 -14.08 10.62
N GLU A 69 3.77 -13.24 11.58
CA GLU A 69 2.39 -13.26 12.10
C GLU A 69 1.39 -12.87 11.01
N CYS A 70 1.76 -11.90 10.15
CA CYS A 70 0.96 -11.50 9.00
C CYS A 70 0.90 -12.61 7.93
N ARG A 71 2.01 -13.33 7.70
CA ARG A 71 2.02 -14.52 6.81
C ARG A 71 1.09 -15.60 7.33
N THR A 72 1.13 -15.89 8.62
CA THR A 72 0.26 -16.88 9.25
C THR A 72 -1.20 -16.52 9.10
N ALA A 73 -1.58 -15.29 9.47
CA ALA A 73 -2.97 -14.84 9.34
C ALA A 73 -3.49 -14.89 7.89
N LEU A 74 -2.66 -14.52 6.91
CA LEU A 74 -3.04 -14.58 5.50
C LEU A 74 -3.12 -16.02 4.97
N ALA A 75 -2.22 -16.90 5.42
CA ALA A 75 -2.25 -18.31 5.05
C ALA A 75 -3.46 -19.03 5.66
N GLU A 76 -3.81 -18.76 6.91
CA GLU A 76 -5.03 -19.28 7.55
C GLU A 76 -6.30 -18.86 6.82
N LEU A 77 -6.31 -17.64 6.28
CA LEU A 77 -7.44 -17.12 5.49
C LEU A 77 -7.55 -17.80 4.12
N ILE A 78 -6.44 -17.95 3.38
CA ILE A 78 -6.46 -18.45 1.99
C ILE A 78 -6.48 -19.99 1.94
N LEU A 79 -5.75 -20.66 2.85
CA LEU A 79 -5.59 -22.11 2.90
C LEU A 79 -6.52 -22.75 3.95
N SER A 80 -7.68 -22.16 4.22
CA SER A 80 -8.63 -22.65 5.23
C SER A 80 -9.05 -24.11 5.01
N ASP A 81 -9.10 -24.55 3.74
CA ASP A 81 -9.44 -25.92 3.36
C ASP A 81 -8.24 -26.90 3.41
N CYS A 82 -7.01 -26.36 3.57
CA CYS A 82 -5.74 -27.08 3.50
C CYS A 82 -4.83 -26.73 4.67
N THR A 83 -5.38 -26.78 5.90
CA THR A 83 -4.71 -26.32 7.14
C THR A 83 -3.36 -26.97 7.40
N HIS A 84 -3.18 -28.22 6.96
CA HIS A 84 -1.93 -28.96 7.09
C HIS A 84 -0.74 -28.33 6.33
N LEU A 85 -0.99 -27.48 5.32
CA LEU A 85 0.05 -26.82 4.52
C LEU A 85 0.43 -25.42 5.04
N ILE A 86 -0.30 -24.87 6.02
CA ILE A 86 -0.10 -23.49 6.50
C ILE A 86 1.32 -23.29 7.03
N ASN A 87 1.75 -24.15 7.97
CA ASN A 87 3.07 -24.00 8.61
C ASN A 87 4.24 -24.06 7.63
N GLU A 88 4.15 -24.95 6.63
CA GLU A 88 5.17 -25.06 5.59
C GLU A 88 5.16 -23.83 4.67
N THR A 89 3.96 -23.37 4.28
CA THR A 89 3.79 -22.22 3.40
C THR A 89 4.31 -20.94 4.05
N VAL A 90 4.00 -20.70 5.33
CA VAL A 90 4.45 -19.54 6.09
C VAL A 90 5.98 -19.46 6.16
N LYS A 91 6.65 -20.60 6.40
CA LYS A 91 8.12 -20.70 6.40
C LYS A 91 8.71 -20.48 5.01
N ALA A 92 8.11 -21.08 3.99
CA ALA A 92 8.54 -20.91 2.60
C ALA A 92 8.33 -19.48 2.06
N GLY A 93 7.51 -18.68 2.74
CA GLY A 93 7.23 -17.29 2.42
C GLY A 93 8.14 -16.27 3.11
N GLU A 94 9.22 -16.70 3.74
CA GLU A 94 10.16 -15.78 4.37
C GLU A 94 10.71 -14.77 3.35
N ASN A 95 10.82 -13.50 3.76
CA ASN A 95 11.25 -12.39 2.93
C ASN A 95 10.32 -12.01 1.75
N GLU A 96 9.12 -12.58 1.67
CA GLU A 96 8.14 -12.20 0.64
C GLU A 96 7.32 -10.96 1.03
N THR A 97 6.98 -10.16 0.01
CA THR A 97 5.93 -9.15 0.12
C THR A 97 4.56 -9.82 0.23
N GLY A 98 3.57 -9.09 0.76
CA GLY A 98 2.19 -9.60 0.84
C GLY A 98 1.62 -10.08 -0.49
N ALA A 99 1.97 -9.41 -1.61
CA ALA A 99 1.53 -9.81 -2.94
C ALA A 99 2.15 -11.14 -3.40
N GLN A 100 3.46 -11.33 -3.18
CA GLN A 100 4.16 -12.57 -3.53
C GLN A 100 3.62 -13.75 -2.72
N PHE A 101 3.46 -13.55 -1.42
CA PHE A 101 2.96 -14.59 -0.51
C PHE A 101 1.49 -14.94 -0.77
N SER A 102 0.64 -13.95 -1.05
CA SER A 102 -0.77 -14.19 -1.43
C SER A 102 -0.87 -15.05 -2.69
N LYS A 103 -0.03 -14.76 -3.70
CA LYS A 103 0.07 -15.57 -4.91
C LYS A 103 0.51 -17.01 -4.59
N ARG A 104 1.52 -17.19 -3.72
CA ARG A 104 1.94 -18.51 -3.25
C ARG A 104 0.78 -19.32 -2.68
N CYS A 105 0.05 -18.72 -1.74
CA CYS A 105 -1.08 -19.39 -1.09
C CYS A 105 -2.15 -19.75 -2.12
N SER A 106 -2.44 -18.84 -3.05
CA SER A 106 -3.40 -19.08 -4.13
C SER A 106 -3.00 -20.23 -5.05
N ASP A 107 -1.72 -20.30 -5.45
CA ASP A 107 -1.19 -21.37 -6.30
C ASP A 107 -1.24 -22.74 -5.59
N ILE A 108 -0.99 -22.78 -4.28
CA ILE A 108 -1.10 -23.99 -3.46
C ILE A 108 -2.57 -24.41 -3.33
N ALA A 109 -3.46 -23.49 -2.98
CA ALA A 109 -4.90 -23.76 -2.86
C ALA A 109 -5.47 -24.33 -4.15
N LEU A 110 -5.11 -23.71 -5.29
CA LEU A 110 -5.54 -24.17 -6.61
C LEU A 110 -5.01 -25.59 -6.89
N ARG A 111 -3.75 -25.86 -6.61
CA ARG A 111 -3.16 -27.20 -6.81
C ARG A 111 -3.86 -28.26 -5.97
N GLU A 112 -4.17 -27.98 -4.72
CA GLU A 112 -4.88 -28.92 -3.85
C GLU A 112 -6.34 -29.12 -4.29
N PHE A 113 -7.00 -28.07 -4.77
CA PHE A 113 -8.36 -28.16 -5.29
C PHE A 113 -8.47 -29.14 -6.47
N TRP A 114 -7.52 -29.11 -7.40
CA TRP A 114 -7.48 -29.98 -8.58
C TRP A 114 -6.88 -31.38 -8.36
N LYS A 115 -6.36 -31.68 -7.16
CA LYS A 115 -5.92 -33.04 -6.79
C LYS A 115 -7.09 -33.97 -6.40
N LYS A 116 -8.27 -33.40 -6.14
CA LYS A 116 -9.52 -34.15 -5.99
C LYS A 116 -10.03 -34.64 -7.35
#